data_AF-F6ICT2-F1
#
_entry.id   AF-F6ICT2-F1
#
_cell.length_a   1.000
_cell.length_b   1.000
_cell.length_c   1.000
_cell.angle_alpha   90.00
_cell.angle_beta   90.00
_cell.angle_gamma   90.00
#
_symmetry.space_group_name_H-M   'P 1'
#
loop_
_entity.id
_entity.type
_entity.pdbx_description
1 polymer ?
#
loop_
_entity_poly.entity_id
_entity_poly.type
_entity_poly.pdbx_seq_one_letter_code
_entity_poly.pdbx_strand_id
1 'polypeptide(L)'
;MGAQAYVAGNVGNGSPREMAEWVEYMTAPAGSLADERARNGHKEPWAVPYFGVGNELWGCGGNMRAEYAADVTRRYATFIKAPAGTSILKVAAGANGDDYDWTETLMRDAAQTLDGLSLHYYVLPDGGWPPRAPAVGFDESAWADTLHEAWRMDELITKHSAIMDKYDPEKRMFLAVDEWGAWYAQDPGTHPGFLRQQNTLRDALIAAINLDIFAKHADRVRMTAIAQMVNVLQAMILTDGDKMVLTPTYHVFEMYKPWQDATVLPIDIDTPTYAKGKYTLPAVSGSAVKAKDGKIHIGLSNADPNQSNTVTIALEGVNAKRVSGRVLTAAKIDAHNTFDAPQAVRPASFHGASIKGGKLIVTLPAKSVVVLDLQ
;
A
#
# COMPACT_ATOMS: atom_id res chain seq x y z
N MET A 1 -5.43 -16.14 -10.50
CA MET A 1 -5.16 -14.69 -10.44
C MET A 1 -3.81 -14.28 -11.02
N GLY A 2 -2.81 -15.18 -11.16
CA GLY A 2 -1.50 -14.80 -11.72
C GLY A 2 -0.64 -13.94 -10.79
N ALA A 3 -1.08 -13.74 -9.54
CA ALA A 3 -0.34 -13.07 -8.48
C ALA A 3 0.60 -14.04 -7.75
N GLN A 4 1.64 -13.50 -7.12
CA GLN A 4 2.56 -14.24 -6.28
C GLN A 4 1.99 -14.45 -4.87
N ALA A 5 2.42 -15.52 -4.19
CA ALA A 5 2.06 -15.79 -2.81
C ALA A 5 3.03 -15.09 -1.84
N TYR A 6 2.46 -14.38 -0.86
CA TYR A 6 3.12 -13.94 0.36
C TYR A 6 2.44 -14.62 1.54
N VAL A 7 3.13 -15.56 2.18
CA VAL A 7 2.58 -16.39 3.26
C VAL A 7 3.05 -15.88 4.61
N ALA A 8 2.13 -15.54 5.51
CA ALA A 8 2.47 -15.15 6.88
C ALA A 8 2.56 -16.39 7.78
N GLY A 9 3.76 -16.73 8.23
CA GLY A 9 4.01 -17.86 9.12
C GLY A 9 3.76 -17.52 10.58
N ASN A 10 3.28 -18.50 11.33
CA ASN A 10 2.97 -18.34 12.74
C ASN A 10 4.24 -18.39 13.62
N VAL A 11 4.50 -17.30 14.34
CA VAL A 11 5.54 -17.20 15.37
C VAL A 11 4.96 -17.13 16.77
N GLY A 12 3.86 -16.40 16.94
CA GLY A 12 3.33 -16.04 18.27
C GLY A 12 2.89 -17.23 19.12
N ASN A 13 2.20 -18.20 18.51
CA ASN A 13 1.79 -19.42 19.19
C ASN A 13 2.12 -20.70 18.41
N GLY A 14 2.81 -20.58 17.27
CA GLY A 14 3.31 -21.69 16.47
C GLY A 14 4.73 -22.10 16.83
N SER A 15 5.18 -23.25 16.34
CA SER A 15 6.56 -23.72 16.55
C SER A 15 7.45 -23.51 15.31
N PRO A 16 8.79 -23.42 15.45
CA PRO A 16 9.67 -23.38 14.28
C PRO A 16 9.51 -24.60 13.36
N ARG A 17 9.15 -25.76 13.93
CA ARG A 17 8.89 -26.99 13.20
C ARG A 17 7.66 -26.86 12.31
N GLU A 18 6.55 -26.36 12.83
CA GLU A 18 5.31 -26.12 12.08
C GLU A 18 5.58 -25.24 10.86
N MET A 19 6.28 -24.13 11.05
CA MET A 19 6.64 -23.22 9.96
C MET A 19 7.51 -23.89 8.90
N ALA A 20 8.52 -24.66 9.32
CA ALA A 20 9.41 -25.38 8.40
C ALA A 20 8.66 -26.46 7.61
N GLU A 21 7.82 -27.25 8.28
CA GLU A 21 6.98 -28.28 7.65
C GLU A 21 5.96 -27.65 6.70
N TRP A 22 5.43 -26.46 6.99
CA TRP A 22 4.52 -25.77 6.07
C TRP A 22 5.22 -25.33 4.78
N VAL A 23 6.44 -24.80 4.89
CA VAL A 23 7.29 -24.47 3.73
C VAL A 23 7.62 -25.72 2.92
N GLU A 24 7.99 -26.82 3.57
CA GLU A 24 8.26 -28.10 2.90
C GLU A 24 7.02 -28.64 2.19
N TYR A 25 5.87 -28.68 2.88
CA TYR A 25 4.59 -29.11 2.30
C TYR A 25 4.26 -28.32 1.03
N MET A 26 4.46 -27.00 1.04
CA MET A 26 4.15 -26.16 -0.12
C MET A 26 5.15 -26.31 -1.27
N THR A 27 6.44 -26.48 -0.97
CA THR A 27 7.52 -26.26 -1.96
C THR A 27 8.37 -27.49 -2.29
N ALA A 28 8.33 -28.56 -1.49
CA ALA A 28 9.19 -29.71 -1.70
C ALA A 28 8.77 -30.53 -2.93
N PRO A 29 9.73 -30.93 -3.80
CA PRO A 29 9.44 -31.77 -4.96
C PRO A 29 9.17 -33.24 -4.60
N ALA A 30 9.60 -33.70 -3.42
CA ALA A 30 9.44 -35.05 -2.92
C ALA A 30 9.53 -35.07 -1.39
N GLY A 31 9.15 -36.18 -0.76
CA GLY A 31 9.13 -36.36 0.70
C GLY A 31 7.72 -36.57 1.24
N SER A 32 7.59 -36.92 2.52
CA SER A 32 6.30 -37.28 3.11
C SER A 32 5.27 -36.16 3.05
N LEU A 33 5.70 -34.90 3.23
CA LEU A 33 4.82 -33.73 3.14
C LEU A 33 4.46 -33.38 1.69
N ALA A 34 5.35 -33.64 0.72
CA ALA A 34 5.01 -33.53 -0.70
C ALA A 34 3.99 -34.61 -1.12
N ASP A 35 4.13 -35.85 -0.61
CA ASP A 35 3.16 -36.91 -0.83
C ASP A 35 1.80 -36.58 -0.21
N GLU A 36 1.79 -35.91 0.95
CA GLU A 36 0.57 -35.40 1.57
C GLU A 36 -0.09 -34.32 0.71
N ARG A 37 0.69 -33.34 0.22
CA ARG A 37 0.21 -32.32 -0.73
C ARG A 37 -0.42 -32.97 -1.97
N ALA A 38 0.21 -34.01 -2.50
CA ALA A 38 -0.30 -34.77 -3.65
C ALA A 38 -1.61 -35.50 -3.32
N ARG A 39 -1.73 -36.14 -2.15
CA ARG A 39 -2.98 -36.76 -1.68
C ARG A 39 -4.10 -35.73 -1.50
N ASN A 40 -3.76 -34.51 -1.12
CA ASN A 40 -4.69 -33.39 -1.00
C ASN A 40 -5.05 -32.74 -2.35
N GLY A 41 -4.58 -33.31 -3.48
CA GLY A 41 -4.99 -32.92 -4.83
C GLY A 41 -4.01 -32.04 -5.59
N HIS A 42 -2.81 -31.77 -5.05
CA HIS A 42 -1.81 -30.94 -5.72
C HIS A 42 -0.42 -31.58 -5.73
N LYS A 43 -0.11 -32.31 -6.78
CA LYS A 43 1.15 -33.06 -6.87
C LYS A 43 2.39 -32.16 -6.98
N GLU A 44 2.35 -31.17 -7.86
CA GLU A 44 3.51 -30.30 -8.12
C GLU A 44 3.74 -29.30 -6.97
N PRO A 45 4.97 -28.83 -6.71
CA PRO A 45 5.20 -27.75 -5.76
C PRO A 45 4.54 -26.43 -6.17
N TRP A 46 4.19 -25.59 -5.19
CA TRP A 46 3.88 -24.18 -5.43
C TRP A 46 5.13 -23.31 -5.33
N ALA A 47 5.11 -22.17 -6.00
CA ALA A 47 6.08 -21.10 -5.77
C ALA A 47 5.64 -20.25 -4.56
N VAL A 48 6.53 -20.11 -3.57
CA VAL A 48 6.33 -19.25 -2.40
C VAL A 48 7.47 -18.23 -2.35
N PRO A 49 7.40 -17.16 -3.17
CA PRO A 49 8.49 -16.21 -3.28
C PRO A 49 8.70 -15.35 -2.03
N TYR A 50 7.64 -15.13 -1.22
CA TYR A 50 7.71 -14.34 0.01
C TYR A 50 7.13 -15.11 1.20
N PHE A 51 7.81 -15.02 2.34
CA PHE A 51 7.37 -15.64 3.59
C PHE A 51 7.59 -14.70 4.78
N GLY A 52 6.52 -14.37 5.49
CA GLY A 52 6.52 -13.54 6.69
C GLY A 52 6.87 -14.35 7.92
N VAL A 53 7.85 -13.90 8.69
CA VAL A 53 8.31 -14.55 9.92
C VAL A 53 7.60 -13.90 11.12
N GLY A 54 6.34 -14.28 11.31
CA GLY A 54 5.45 -13.65 12.28
C GLY A 54 4.70 -12.45 11.73
N ASN A 55 3.72 -11.99 12.49
CA ASN A 55 2.90 -10.80 12.22
C ASN A 55 2.68 -10.05 13.53
N GLU A 56 2.83 -8.71 13.51
CA GLU A 56 2.56 -7.82 14.66
C GLU A 56 3.03 -8.37 16.01
N LEU A 57 4.30 -8.80 16.10
CA LEU A 57 4.83 -9.45 17.29
C LEU A 57 4.82 -8.54 18.53
N TRP A 58 4.85 -7.22 18.34
CA TRP A 58 4.67 -6.20 19.38
C TRP A 58 3.27 -6.20 20.01
N GLY A 59 2.26 -6.74 19.31
CA GLY A 59 0.86 -6.73 19.71
C GLY A 59 0.24 -8.12 19.69
N CYS A 60 -0.71 -8.34 18.78
CA CYS A 60 -1.48 -9.58 18.74
C CYS A 60 -0.63 -10.85 18.50
N GLY A 61 0.56 -10.69 17.91
CA GLY A 61 1.52 -11.77 17.68
C GLY A 61 2.30 -12.22 18.92
N GLY A 62 2.07 -11.65 20.11
CA GLY A 62 2.66 -12.14 21.36
C GLY A 62 3.10 -11.10 22.37
N ASN A 63 2.79 -9.81 22.15
CA ASN A 63 3.19 -8.68 23.02
C ASN A 63 4.69 -8.69 23.36
N MET A 64 5.51 -8.98 22.36
CA MET A 64 6.96 -9.13 22.48
C MET A 64 7.63 -7.75 22.53
N ARG A 65 8.72 -7.65 23.31
CA ARG A 65 9.69 -6.56 23.13
C ARG A 65 10.49 -6.79 21.85
N ALA A 66 11.01 -5.72 21.24
CA ALA A 66 11.77 -5.79 20.00
C ALA A 66 12.98 -6.75 20.10
N GLU A 67 13.70 -6.78 21.23
CA GLU A 67 14.88 -7.65 21.38
C GLU A 67 14.49 -9.13 21.41
N TYR A 68 13.38 -9.46 22.08
CA TYR A 68 12.87 -10.83 22.09
C TYR A 68 12.32 -11.22 20.72
N ALA A 69 11.61 -10.30 20.03
CA ALA A 69 11.14 -10.52 18.68
C ALA A 69 12.30 -10.77 17.70
N ALA A 70 13.42 -10.05 17.84
CA ALA A 70 14.62 -10.29 17.04
C ALA A 70 15.21 -11.70 17.26
N ASP A 71 15.37 -12.13 18.52
CA ASP A 71 15.86 -13.47 18.84
C ASP A 71 14.96 -14.58 18.27
N VAL A 72 13.65 -14.44 18.45
CA VAL A 72 12.66 -15.40 17.95
C VAL A 72 12.65 -15.40 16.42
N THR A 73 12.68 -14.23 15.77
CA THR A 73 12.71 -14.11 14.30
C THR A 73 13.92 -14.84 13.72
N ARG A 74 15.13 -14.62 14.27
CA ARG A 74 16.35 -15.32 13.84
C ARG A 74 16.23 -16.84 13.97
N ARG A 75 15.67 -17.31 15.09
CA ARG A 75 15.45 -18.73 15.34
C ARG A 75 14.51 -19.32 14.30
N TYR A 76 13.35 -18.71 14.05
CA TYR A 76 12.34 -19.25 13.13
C TYR A 76 12.84 -19.17 11.67
N ALA A 77 13.43 -18.04 11.27
CA ALA A 77 13.96 -17.84 9.92
C ALA A 77 15.03 -18.86 9.52
N THR A 78 15.79 -19.41 10.48
CA THR A 78 16.81 -20.44 10.24
C THR A 78 16.24 -21.69 9.57
N PHE A 79 15.01 -22.07 9.91
CA PHE A 79 14.38 -23.31 9.47
C PHE A 79 13.53 -23.16 8.20
N ILE A 80 13.32 -21.93 7.72
CA ILE A 80 12.76 -21.69 6.38
C ILE A 80 13.84 -22.02 5.35
N LYS A 81 13.69 -23.15 4.66
CA LYS A 81 14.60 -23.63 3.62
C LYS A 81 13.89 -23.65 2.27
N ALA A 82 14.47 -22.95 1.29
CA ALA A 82 14.05 -23.07 -0.09
C ALA A 82 14.58 -24.40 -0.69
N PRO A 83 13.78 -25.12 -1.49
CA PRO A 83 14.28 -26.21 -2.32
C PRO A 83 15.44 -25.78 -3.21
N ALA A 84 16.30 -26.73 -3.57
CA ALA A 84 17.44 -26.47 -4.45
C ALA A 84 16.99 -25.82 -5.78
N GLY A 85 17.69 -24.75 -6.19
CA GLY A 85 17.37 -24.01 -7.42
C GLY A 85 16.20 -23.02 -7.28
N THR A 86 15.64 -22.86 -6.08
CA THR A 86 14.57 -21.88 -5.79
C THR A 86 15.00 -20.92 -4.68
N SER A 87 14.24 -19.84 -4.47
CA SER A 87 14.44 -18.88 -3.39
C SER A 87 13.13 -18.55 -2.69
N ILE A 88 13.22 -18.23 -1.40
CA ILE A 88 12.13 -17.72 -0.57
C ILE A 88 12.68 -16.50 0.16
N LEU A 89 12.09 -15.33 -0.11
CA LEU A 89 12.44 -14.09 0.57
C LEU A 89 11.74 -14.03 1.93
N LYS A 90 12.51 -13.76 2.98
CA LYS A 90 12.02 -13.75 4.37
C LYS A 90 11.77 -12.33 4.83
N VAL A 91 10.52 -12.04 5.21
CA VAL A 91 10.11 -10.72 5.71
C VAL A 91 9.90 -10.82 7.22
N ALA A 92 10.64 -10.02 8.00
CA ALA A 92 10.43 -9.96 9.44
C ALA A 92 9.30 -9.01 9.80
N ALA A 93 8.57 -9.35 10.87
CA ALA A 93 7.59 -8.46 11.48
C ALA A 93 8.30 -7.19 12.01
N GLY A 94 8.06 -6.07 11.35
CA GLY A 94 8.64 -4.78 11.71
C GLY A 94 7.68 -3.89 12.49
N ALA A 95 7.90 -2.58 12.37
CA ALA A 95 7.36 -1.58 13.28
C ALA A 95 5.87 -1.29 13.08
N ASN A 96 5.23 -0.81 14.15
CA ASN A 96 3.94 -0.13 14.10
C ASN A 96 4.15 1.38 14.10
N GLY A 97 3.71 2.08 13.06
CA GLY A 97 3.79 3.53 12.99
C GLY A 97 5.21 4.05 13.21
N ASP A 98 5.40 4.86 14.24
CA ASP A 98 6.66 5.53 14.59
C ASP A 98 7.50 4.80 15.66
N ASP A 99 7.30 3.49 15.84
CA ASP A 99 8.18 2.66 16.67
C ASP A 99 9.55 2.43 16.00
N TYR A 100 10.37 3.49 16.01
CA TYR A 100 11.71 3.49 15.44
C TYR A 100 12.69 2.58 16.19
N ASP A 101 12.45 2.34 17.48
CA ASP A 101 13.29 1.45 18.29
C ASP A 101 13.14 -0.02 17.85
N TRP A 102 11.92 -0.42 17.46
CA TRP A 102 11.69 -1.72 16.83
C TRP A 102 12.54 -1.89 15.57
N THR A 103 12.50 -0.91 14.66
CA THR A 103 13.30 -0.94 13.43
C THR A 103 14.80 -0.97 13.71
N GLU A 104 15.30 -0.14 14.63
CA GLU A 104 16.73 -0.14 15.02
C GLU A 104 17.15 -1.51 15.54
N THR A 105 16.36 -2.11 16.43
CA THR A 105 16.66 -3.40 17.06
C THR A 105 16.65 -4.55 16.06
N LEU A 106 15.61 -4.65 15.22
CA LEU A 106 15.51 -5.72 14.22
C LEU A 106 16.62 -5.60 13.16
N MET A 107 16.94 -4.38 12.74
CA MET A 107 18.03 -4.16 11.77
C MET A 107 19.40 -4.50 12.35
N ARG A 108 19.67 -4.11 13.60
CA ARG A 108 20.93 -4.42 14.30
C ARG A 108 21.12 -5.92 14.49
N ASP A 109 20.08 -6.62 14.94
CA ASP A 109 20.24 -7.96 15.51
C ASP A 109 19.85 -9.10 14.55
N ALA A 110 18.95 -8.87 13.57
CA ALA A 110 18.37 -9.93 12.74
C ALA A 110 18.58 -9.78 11.22
N ALA A 111 18.90 -8.59 10.71
CA ALA A 111 18.89 -8.27 9.27
C ALA A 111 19.69 -9.24 8.40
N GLN A 112 20.83 -9.76 8.87
CA GLN A 112 21.75 -10.60 8.09
C GLN A 112 21.13 -11.88 7.50
N THR A 113 20.03 -12.37 8.08
CA THR A 113 19.37 -13.62 7.66
C THR A 113 17.99 -13.44 7.03
N LEU A 114 17.60 -12.18 6.83
CA LEU A 114 16.30 -11.75 6.33
C LEU A 114 16.47 -10.99 5.02
N ASP A 115 15.38 -10.79 4.29
CA ASP A 115 15.37 -10.08 3.00
C ASP A 115 14.50 -8.81 3.04
N GLY A 116 13.53 -8.76 3.95
CA GLY A 116 12.70 -7.58 4.15
C GLY A 116 12.30 -7.36 5.61
N LEU A 117 11.90 -6.14 5.92
CA LEU A 117 11.35 -5.72 7.21
C LEU A 117 9.99 -5.08 6.94
N SER A 118 8.95 -5.48 7.68
CA SER A 118 7.63 -4.90 7.49
C SER A 118 7.44 -3.54 8.19
N LEU A 119 6.41 -2.80 7.81
CA LEU A 119 5.94 -1.57 8.45
C LEU A 119 4.43 -1.51 8.33
N HIS A 120 3.75 -1.35 9.46
CA HIS A 120 2.31 -1.20 9.51
C HIS A 120 1.96 0.24 9.86
N TYR A 121 1.09 0.87 9.06
CA TYR A 121 0.54 2.19 9.38
C TYR A 121 -0.87 2.38 8.79
N TYR A 122 -1.84 2.53 9.67
CA TYR A 122 -3.23 2.80 9.32
C TYR A 122 -3.58 4.28 9.46
N VAL A 123 -4.35 4.80 8.50
CA VAL A 123 -4.97 6.12 8.58
C VAL A 123 -6.20 6.02 9.48
N LEU A 124 -6.09 6.58 10.68
CA LEU A 124 -7.09 6.54 11.76
C LEU A 124 -7.55 7.96 12.15
N PRO A 125 -8.58 8.52 11.50
CA PRO A 125 -9.09 9.85 11.82
C PRO A 125 -9.83 9.88 13.18
N ASP A 126 -10.11 11.10 13.66
CA ASP A 126 -10.90 11.35 14.89
C ASP A 126 -10.30 10.76 16.17
N GLY A 127 -9.00 11.01 16.37
CA GLY A 127 -8.32 10.70 17.64
C GLY A 127 -7.75 9.29 17.75
N GLY A 128 -7.67 8.55 16.64
CA GLY A 128 -6.91 7.30 16.57
C GLY A 128 -7.68 6.09 17.10
N TRP A 129 -7.03 5.33 18.00
CA TRP A 129 -7.56 4.05 18.48
C TRP A 129 -8.52 4.21 19.69
N PRO A 130 -9.65 3.49 19.74
CA PRO A 130 -10.17 2.63 18.68
C PRO A 130 -10.79 3.46 17.53
N PRO A 131 -10.85 2.90 16.30
CA PRO A 131 -11.45 3.59 15.15
C PRO A 131 -12.91 4.02 15.42
N ARG A 132 -13.19 5.31 15.28
CA ARG A 132 -14.52 5.91 15.54
C ARG A 132 -15.05 6.76 14.40
N ALA A 133 -14.17 7.27 13.54
CA ALA A 133 -14.55 8.11 12.42
C ALA A 133 -15.47 7.32 11.44
N PRO A 134 -16.56 7.92 10.95
CA PRO A 134 -17.42 7.25 9.98
C PRO A 134 -16.77 7.18 8.59
N ALA A 135 -17.07 6.11 7.87
CA ALA A 135 -16.65 5.93 6.48
C ALA A 135 -17.40 6.86 5.50
N VAL A 136 -18.62 7.31 5.85
CA VAL A 136 -19.50 8.15 5.02
C VAL A 136 -20.14 9.26 5.86
N GLY A 137 -20.66 10.33 5.23
CA GLY A 137 -21.34 11.41 5.94
C GLY A 137 -20.43 12.31 6.78
N PHE A 138 -19.13 12.29 6.49
CA PHE A 138 -18.13 13.12 7.15
C PHE A 138 -18.07 14.53 6.54
N ASP A 139 -17.56 15.50 7.30
CA ASP A 139 -17.40 16.88 6.87
C ASP A 139 -16.00 17.14 6.28
N GLU A 140 -15.74 18.40 5.90
CA GLU A 140 -14.43 18.79 5.37
C GLU A 140 -13.32 18.72 6.43
N SER A 141 -13.63 18.90 7.71
CA SER A 141 -12.63 18.80 8.78
C SER A 141 -12.11 17.37 8.90
N ALA A 142 -13.00 16.39 8.86
CA ALA A 142 -12.65 14.97 8.84
C ALA A 142 -11.97 14.55 7.52
N TRP A 143 -12.32 15.17 6.39
CA TRP A 143 -11.56 15.01 5.14
C TRP A 143 -10.10 15.44 5.30
N ALA A 144 -9.88 16.64 5.84
CA ALA A 144 -8.53 17.17 6.04
C ALA A 144 -7.70 16.37 7.06
N ASP A 145 -8.31 15.96 8.17
CA ASP A 145 -7.69 15.06 9.17
C ASP A 145 -7.20 13.76 8.51
N THR A 146 -8.09 13.10 7.77
CA THR A 146 -7.79 11.81 7.11
C THR A 146 -6.65 11.94 6.11
N LEU A 147 -6.66 12.97 5.26
CA LEU A 147 -5.61 13.13 4.25
C LEU A 147 -4.30 13.64 4.85
N HIS A 148 -4.35 14.39 5.96
CA HIS A 148 -3.16 14.76 6.72
C HIS A 148 -2.46 13.52 7.28
N GLU A 149 -3.20 12.59 7.88
CA GLU A 149 -2.65 11.30 8.33
C GLU A 149 -2.13 10.47 7.15
N ALA A 150 -2.81 10.45 6.00
CA ALA A 150 -2.31 9.74 4.82
C ALA A 150 -0.91 10.22 4.37
N TRP A 151 -0.61 11.52 4.52
CA TRP A 151 0.71 12.09 4.23
C TRP A 151 1.81 11.68 5.22
N ARG A 152 1.44 11.30 6.45
CA ARG A 152 2.41 10.89 7.49
C ARG A 152 3.23 9.67 7.08
N MET A 153 2.73 8.85 6.16
CA MET A 153 3.47 7.72 5.58
C MET A 153 4.85 8.12 5.03
N ASP A 154 4.98 9.30 4.40
CA ASP A 154 6.26 9.78 3.85
C ASP A 154 7.31 9.98 4.95
N GLU A 155 6.90 10.56 6.09
CA GLU A 155 7.75 10.75 7.25
C GLU A 155 8.18 9.40 7.84
N LEU A 156 7.23 8.48 8.02
CA LEU A 156 7.49 7.15 8.58
C LEU A 156 8.48 6.37 7.73
N ILE A 157 8.25 6.28 6.42
CA ILE A 157 9.15 5.60 5.49
C ILE A 157 10.53 6.26 5.50
N THR A 158 10.59 7.60 5.47
CA THR A 158 11.87 8.33 5.49
C THR A 158 12.68 7.98 6.73
N LYS A 159 12.07 8.03 7.92
CA LYS A 159 12.76 7.81 9.19
C LYS A 159 13.14 6.35 9.40
N HIS A 160 12.25 5.41 9.08
CA HIS A 160 12.57 3.97 9.14
C HIS A 160 13.66 3.60 8.14
N SER A 161 13.60 4.11 6.90
CA SER A 161 14.63 3.88 5.89
C SER A 161 15.99 4.43 6.32
N ALA A 162 16.02 5.61 6.94
CA ALA A 162 17.26 6.19 7.46
C ALA A 162 17.89 5.33 8.57
N ILE A 163 17.08 4.66 9.39
CA ILE A 163 17.56 3.67 10.37
C ILE A 163 18.09 2.44 9.67
N MET A 164 17.35 1.91 8.68
CA MET A 164 17.81 0.76 7.89
C MET A 164 19.15 1.04 7.20
N ASP A 165 19.36 2.25 6.67
CA ASP A 165 20.60 2.66 6.00
C ASP A 165 21.84 2.60 6.94
N LYS A 166 21.68 2.73 8.26
CA LYS A 166 22.79 2.59 9.23
C LYS A 166 23.38 1.18 9.24
N TYR A 167 22.54 0.17 8.97
CA TYR A 167 22.87 -1.26 9.08
C TYR A 167 22.94 -1.95 7.71
N ASP A 168 22.29 -1.38 6.70
CA ASP A 168 22.18 -1.91 5.34
C ASP A 168 22.24 -0.77 4.29
N PRO A 169 23.40 -0.11 4.15
CA PRO A 169 23.55 1.03 3.24
C PRO A 169 23.40 0.67 1.76
N GLU A 170 23.62 -0.61 1.40
CA GLU A 170 23.46 -1.13 0.03
C GLU A 170 21.99 -1.44 -0.32
N LYS A 171 21.07 -1.24 0.62
CA LYS A 171 19.63 -1.46 0.45
C LYS A 171 19.27 -2.89 0.02
N ARG A 172 19.93 -3.88 0.64
CA ARG A 172 19.61 -5.31 0.43
C ARG A 172 18.27 -5.66 1.08
N MET A 173 18.04 -5.21 2.30
CA MET A 173 16.79 -5.39 3.04
C MET A 173 15.72 -4.45 2.47
N PHE A 174 14.67 -4.96 1.84
CA PHE A 174 13.59 -4.07 1.43
C PHE A 174 12.67 -3.71 2.61
N LEU A 175 12.07 -2.52 2.56
CA LEU A 175 10.94 -2.16 3.42
C LEU A 175 9.66 -2.68 2.77
N ALA A 176 8.84 -3.37 3.55
CA ALA A 176 7.54 -3.88 3.16
C ALA A 176 6.44 -3.14 3.91
N VAL A 177 5.68 -2.26 3.26
CA VAL A 177 4.51 -1.61 3.89
C VAL A 177 3.31 -2.52 3.70
N ASP A 178 3.28 -3.66 4.39
CA ASP A 178 2.36 -4.77 4.15
C ASP A 178 1.06 -4.71 4.97
N GLU A 179 0.87 -3.66 5.76
CA GLU A 179 -0.45 -3.21 6.23
C GLU A 179 -0.55 -1.68 6.18
N TRP A 180 -1.44 -1.18 5.34
CA TRP A 180 -1.77 0.25 5.28
C TRP A 180 -3.20 0.48 4.78
N GLY A 181 -3.67 1.71 4.92
CA GLY A 181 -4.99 2.14 4.44
C GLY A 181 -5.85 2.71 5.55
N ALA A 182 -7.08 3.06 5.22
CA ALA A 182 -8.04 3.66 6.12
C ALA A 182 -8.70 2.63 7.02
N TRP A 183 -8.83 2.98 8.30
CA TRP A 183 -9.61 2.21 9.26
C TRP A 183 -10.62 3.12 9.95
N TYR A 184 -11.90 2.81 9.73
CA TYR A 184 -13.04 3.57 10.21
C TYR A 184 -13.87 2.79 11.22
N ALA A 185 -14.87 3.45 11.80
CA ALA A 185 -15.96 2.76 12.46
C ALA A 185 -16.67 1.81 11.47
N GLN A 186 -17.14 0.69 12.00
CA GLN A 186 -17.86 -0.32 11.22
C GLN A 186 -19.16 0.24 10.61
N ASP A 187 -19.59 -0.37 9.51
CA ASP A 187 -20.90 -0.12 8.92
C ASP A 187 -22.00 -0.46 9.94
N PRO A 188 -23.04 0.38 10.09
CA PRO A 188 -24.13 0.15 11.02
C PRO A 188 -24.77 -1.24 10.84
N GLY A 189 -24.93 -1.96 11.94
CA GLY A 189 -25.57 -3.28 11.95
C GLY A 189 -24.66 -4.46 11.60
N THR A 190 -23.39 -4.22 11.27
CA THR A 190 -22.39 -5.29 11.06
C THR A 190 -21.73 -5.71 12.38
N HIS A 191 -21.11 -6.91 12.41
CA HIS A 191 -20.33 -7.35 13.56
C HIS A 191 -18.99 -6.59 13.63
N PRO A 192 -18.59 -6.02 14.79
CA PRO A 192 -17.36 -5.22 14.90
C PRO A 192 -16.09 -5.94 14.43
N GLY A 193 -15.95 -7.21 14.79
CA GLY A 193 -14.78 -8.02 14.40
C GLY A 193 -14.68 -8.35 12.90
N PHE A 194 -15.67 -7.98 12.08
CA PHE A 194 -15.60 -8.15 10.63
C PHE A 194 -14.97 -6.93 9.93
N LEU A 195 -14.81 -5.80 10.63
CA LEU A 195 -14.15 -4.59 10.11
C LEU A 195 -14.73 -4.13 8.77
N ARG A 196 -16.05 -4.30 8.61
CA ARG A 196 -16.78 -3.91 7.41
C ARG A 196 -16.96 -2.40 7.44
N GLN A 197 -16.47 -1.70 6.42
CA GLN A 197 -16.66 -0.26 6.24
C GLN A 197 -16.89 0.06 4.77
N GLN A 198 -17.60 1.16 4.49
CA GLN A 198 -17.73 1.70 3.14
C GLN A 198 -16.41 2.30 2.59
N ASN A 199 -16.33 2.50 1.28
CA ASN A 199 -15.19 3.10 0.58
C ASN A 199 -15.64 4.26 -0.34
N THR A 200 -15.05 5.43 -0.17
CA THR A 200 -15.47 6.72 -0.75
C THR A 200 -14.38 7.35 -1.62
N LEU A 201 -14.67 8.49 -2.23
CA LEU A 201 -13.67 9.31 -2.91
C LEU A 201 -12.49 9.68 -1.99
N ARG A 202 -12.70 9.85 -0.67
CA ARG A 202 -11.61 10.08 0.29
C ARG A 202 -10.59 8.93 0.29
N ASP A 203 -11.08 7.70 0.24
CA ASP A 203 -10.25 6.49 0.19
C ASP A 203 -9.46 6.38 -1.12
N ALA A 204 -10.01 6.87 -2.23
CA ALA A 204 -9.25 7.00 -3.47
C ALA A 204 -8.06 7.96 -3.32
N LEU A 205 -8.24 9.09 -2.62
CA LEU A 205 -7.15 10.04 -2.37
C LEU A 205 -6.08 9.45 -1.44
N ILE A 206 -6.48 8.72 -0.38
CA ILE A 206 -5.54 7.99 0.49
C ILE A 206 -4.66 7.05 -0.34
N ALA A 207 -5.28 6.27 -1.23
CA ALA A 207 -4.57 5.33 -2.09
C ALA A 207 -3.61 6.03 -3.05
N ALA A 208 -4.04 7.10 -3.72
CA ALA A 208 -3.20 7.83 -4.67
C ALA A 208 -1.98 8.47 -3.98
N ILE A 209 -2.20 9.16 -2.85
CA ILE A 209 -1.12 9.79 -2.06
C ILE A 209 -0.10 8.73 -1.62
N ASN A 210 -0.54 7.60 -1.06
CA ASN A 210 0.37 6.57 -0.61
C ASN A 210 1.13 5.89 -1.76
N LEU A 211 0.46 5.62 -2.90
CA LEU A 211 1.13 5.08 -4.08
C LEU A 211 2.19 6.04 -4.64
N ASP A 212 1.94 7.35 -4.62
CA ASP A 212 2.92 8.35 -5.00
C ASP A 212 4.12 8.37 -4.03
N ILE A 213 3.86 8.28 -2.71
CA ILE A 213 4.91 8.18 -1.68
C ILE A 213 5.73 6.90 -1.88
N PHE A 214 5.10 5.75 -2.14
CA PHE A 214 5.83 4.50 -2.36
C PHE A 214 6.70 4.56 -3.62
N ALA A 215 6.23 5.21 -4.69
CA ALA A 215 7.03 5.44 -5.87
C ALA A 215 8.26 6.31 -5.56
N LYS A 216 8.10 7.38 -4.76
CA LYS A 216 9.21 8.24 -4.30
C LYS A 216 10.29 7.45 -3.53
N HIS A 217 9.88 6.44 -2.76
CA HIS A 217 10.77 5.59 -1.95
C HIS A 217 11.06 4.21 -2.55
N ALA A 218 10.91 4.04 -3.87
CA ALA A 218 11.01 2.73 -4.55
C ALA A 218 12.40 2.07 -4.48
N ASP A 219 13.43 2.82 -4.10
CA ASP A 219 14.78 2.30 -3.84
C ASP A 219 14.83 1.40 -2.60
N ARG A 220 13.98 1.66 -1.60
CA ARG A 220 13.86 0.90 -0.34
C ARG A 220 12.54 0.16 -0.21
N VAL A 221 11.41 0.80 -0.53
CA VAL A 221 10.06 0.21 -0.47
C VAL A 221 9.83 -0.64 -1.71
N ARG A 222 9.78 -1.96 -1.55
CA ARG A 222 9.65 -2.91 -2.68
C ARG A 222 8.43 -3.82 -2.60
N MET A 223 7.67 -3.73 -1.51
CA MET A 223 6.42 -4.45 -1.34
C MET A 223 5.46 -3.59 -0.54
N THR A 224 4.20 -3.54 -0.96
CA THR A 224 3.12 -2.95 -0.16
C THR A 224 1.88 -3.81 -0.28
N ALA A 225 1.06 -3.84 0.78
CA ALA A 225 -0.22 -4.52 0.77
C ALA A 225 -1.26 -3.70 1.55
N ILE A 226 -2.28 -3.24 0.83
CA ILE A 226 -3.37 -2.47 1.41
C ILE A 226 -4.31 -3.40 2.19
N ALA A 227 -4.76 -2.94 3.34
CA ALA A 227 -5.65 -3.66 4.22
C ALA A 227 -7.12 -3.29 3.94
N GLN A 228 -7.98 -4.21 3.51
CA GLN A 228 -7.69 -5.55 2.97
C GLN A 228 -8.30 -5.72 1.58
N MET A 229 -8.28 -6.94 1.02
CA MET A 229 -8.64 -7.12 -0.40
C MET A 229 -10.16 -7.03 -0.67
N VAL A 230 -10.99 -7.69 0.14
CA VAL A 230 -12.45 -7.82 -0.10
C VAL A 230 -13.20 -7.68 1.22
N ASN A 231 -14.27 -6.86 1.24
CA ASN A 231 -15.18 -6.62 2.37
C ASN A 231 -14.61 -6.06 3.67
N VAL A 232 -13.29 -6.02 3.83
CA VAL A 232 -12.61 -5.69 5.09
C VAL A 232 -11.76 -4.44 4.89
N LEU A 233 -11.91 -3.47 5.81
CA LEU A 233 -11.17 -2.21 5.82
C LEU A 233 -11.26 -1.46 4.47
N GLN A 234 -10.14 -0.95 3.93
CA GLN A 234 -10.11 -0.19 2.69
C GLN A 234 -10.13 -1.11 1.45
N ALA A 235 -11.23 -1.85 1.31
CA ALA A 235 -11.38 -2.93 0.33
C ALA A 235 -11.31 -2.48 -1.14
N MET A 236 -10.81 -3.37 -2.00
CA MET A 236 -10.92 -3.23 -3.45
C MET A 236 -12.35 -3.52 -3.91
N ILE A 237 -12.98 -4.52 -3.30
CA ILE A 237 -14.25 -5.08 -3.73
C ILE A 237 -15.15 -5.25 -2.51
N LEU A 238 -16.43 -4.90 -2.68
CA LEU A 238 -17.47 -5.20 -1.70
C LEU A 238 -18.46 -6.20 -2.33
N THR A 239 -18.86 -7.20 -1.56
CA THR A 239 -19.82 -8.24 -1.98
C THR A 239 -20.96 -8.41 -0.98
N ASP A 240 -22.12 -8.80 -1.49
CA ASP A 240 -23.30 -9.21 -0.72
C ASP A 240 -24.06 -10.27 -1.52
N GLY A 241 -23.96 -11.54 -1.09
CA GLY A 241 -24.44 -12.67 -1.87
C GLY A 241 -23.77 -12.73 -3.25
N ASP A 242 -24.59 -12.65 -4.31
CA ASP A 242 -24.17 -12.65 -5.71
C ASP A 242 -23.80 -11.25 -6.25
N LYS A 243 -24.02 -10.20 -5.45
CA LYS A 243 -23.71 -8.81 -5.83
C LYS A 243 -22.25 -8.49 -5.56
N MET A 244 -21.68 -7.69 -6.44
CA MET A 244 -20.32 -7.17 -6.35
C MET A 244 -20.29 -5.72 -6.79
N VAL A 245 -19.53 -4.89 -6.07
CA VAL A 245 -19.24 -3.51 -6.46
C VAL A 245 -17.75 -3.20 -6.31
N LEU A 246 -17.22 -2.47 -7.29
CA LEU A 246 -15.83 -1.98 -7.29
C LEU A 246 -15.76 -0.67 -6.53
N THR A 247 -14.79 -0.53 -5.65
CA THR A 247 -14.65 0.66 -4.81
C THR A 247 -13.89 1.78 -5.54
N PRO A 248 -14.01 3.04 -5.10
CA PRO A 248 -13.10 4.11 -5.51
C PRO A 248 -11.62 3.73 -5.38
N THR A 249 -11.22 3.03 -4.30
CA THR A 249 -9.85 2.52 -4.16
C THR A 249 -9.46 1.53 -5.27
N TYR A 250 -10.33 0.61 -5.66
CA TYR A 250 -10.06 -0.28 -6.81
C TYR A 250 -9.73 0.51 -8.08
N HIS A 251 -10.47 1.58 -8.34
CA HIS A 251 -10.25 2.40 -9.52
C HIS A 251 -8.90 3.10 -9.51
N VAL A 252 -8.38 3.49 -8.34
CA VAL A 252 -7.02 4.03 -8.22
C VAL A 252 -5.98 2.95 -8.53
N PHE A 253 -6.09 1.76 -7.94
CA PHE A 253 -5.20 0.64 -8.26
C PHE A 253 -5.24 0.27 -9.75
N GLU A 254 -6.41 0.36 -10.39
CA GLU A 254 -6.55 0.14 -11.82
C GLU A 254 -5.85 1.22 -12.65
N MET A 255 -6.04 2.50 -12.29
CA MET A 255 -5.39 3.63 -12.96
C MET A 255 -3.86 3.63 -12.79
N TYR A 256 -3.36 3.14 -11.65
CA TYR A 256 -1.93 3.07 -11.33
C TYR A 256 -1.24 1.79 -11.82
N LYS A 257 -1.91 0.89 -12.55
CA LYS A 257 -1.27 -0.29 -13.16
C LYS A 257 0.01 0.02 -13.95
N PRO A 258 0.15 1.14 -14.69
CA PRO A 258 1.39 1.45 -15.39
C PRO A 258 2.63 1.62 -14.50
N TRP A 259 2.47 1.77 -13.17
CA TRP A 259 3.58 1.85 -12.21
C TRP A 259 4.16 0.48 -11.88
N GLN A 260 3.47 -0.62 -12.19
CA GLN A 260 3.94 -1.97 -11.90
C GLN A 260 5.21 -2.27 -12.69
N ASP A 261 6.30 -2.55 -11.97
CA ASP A 261 7.65 -2.78 -12.50
C ASP A 261 8.18 -1.67 -13.42
N ALA A 262 7.69 -0.45 -13.26
CA ALA A 262 8.12 0.70 -14.03
C ALA A 262 9.39 1.34 -13.42
N THR A 263 10.06 2.18 -14.20
CA THR A 263 11.15 3.01 -13.68
C THR A 263 10.58 4.33 -13.18
N VAL A 264 10.73 4.62 -11.89
CA VAL A 264 10.33 5.91 -11.31
C VAL A 264 11.17 7.03 -11.92
N LEU A 265 10.49 8.10 -12.33
CA LEU A 265 11.10 9.32 -12.83
C LEU A 265 11.04 10.39 -11.73
N PRO A 266 12.14 11.11 -11.47
CA PRO A 266 12.10 12.24 -10.56
C PRO A 266 11.06 13.27 -11.01
N ILE A 267 10.21 13.68 -10.09
CA ILE A 267 9.24 14.76 -10.28
C ILE A 267 9.31 15.68 -9.07
N ASP A 268 9.39 16.98 -9.34
CA ASP A 268 9.25 18.02 -8.32
C ASP A 268 7.94 18.76 -8.61
N ILE A 269 7.11 18.89 -7.59
CA ILE A 269 5.79 19.50 -7.69
C ILE A 269 5.75 20.67 -6.71
N ASP A 270 5.82 21.88 -7.25
CA ASP A 270 5.45 23.08 -6.50
C ASP A 270 3.94 23.05 -6.27
N THR A 271 3.56 22.78 -5.03
CA THR A 271 2.20 22.39 -4.63
C THR A 271 1.65 23.40 -3.64
N PRO A 272 0.45 23.96 -3.87
CA PRO A 272 -0.15 24.84 -2.89
C PRO A 272 -0.50 24.08 -1.62
N THR A 273 -0.65 24.80 -0.53
CA THR A 273 -1.06 24.21 0.75
C THR A 273 -2.58 24.14 0.83
N TYR A 274 -3.13 22.96 1.12
CA TYR A 274 -4.52 22.82 1.56
C TYR A 274 -4.57 22.89 3.10
N ALA A 275 -5.49 23.70 3.63
CA ALA A 275 -5.64 23.89 5.06
C ALA A 275 -7.10 23.90 5.49
N LYS A 276 -7.39 23.23 6.60
CA LYS A 276 -8.71 23.21 7.25
C LYS A 276 -8.54 23.05 8.76
N GLY A 277 -8.93 24.07 9.53
CA GLY A 277 -8.76 24.06 10.98
C GLY A 277 -7.29 23.95 11.36
N LYS A 278 -6.93 22.91 12.12
CA LYS A 278 -5.53 22.63 12.53
C LYS A 278 -4.72 21.82 11.51
N TYR A 279 -5.37 21.30 10.47
CA TYR A 279 -4.75 20.41 9.50
C TYR A 279 -4.23 21.20 8.31
N THR A 280 -2.98 20.94 7.96
CA THR A 280 -2.25 21.55 6.86
C THR A 280 -1.48 20.46 6.13
N LEU A 281 -1.59 20.42 4.82
CA LEU A 281 -0.95 19.41 3.97
C LEU A 281 -0.71 19.94 2.55
N PRO A 282 0.20 19.32 1.78
CA PRO A 282 0.28 19.57 0.34
C PRO A 282 -1.08 19.30 -0.32
N ALA A 283 -1.56 20.24 -1.13
CA ALA A 283 -2.82 20.08 -1.86
C ALA A 283 -2.67 19.08 -3.02
N VAL A 284 -1.51 19.05 -3.67
CA VAL A 284 -1.20 18.14 -4.77
C VAL A 284 -0.13 17.14 -4.37
N SER A 285 -0.41 15.85 -4.60
CA SER A 285 0.56 14.75 -4.62
C SER A 285 0.78 14.30 -6.07
N GLY A 286 1.93 13.70 -6.37
CA GLY A 286 2.13 13.06 -7.64
C GLY A 286 3.39 12.23 -7.75
N SER A 287 3.39 11.35 -8.73
CA SER A 287 4.53 10.52 -9.12
C SER A 287 4.57 10.34 -10.63
N ALA A 288 5.75 10.05 -11.18
CA ALA A 288 5.93 9.81 -12.60
C ALA A 288 6.73 8.52 -12.81
N VAL A 289 6.38 7.78 -13.86
CA VAL A 289 7.08 6.54 -14.22
C VAL A 289 7.27 6.42 -15.72
N LYS A 290 8.34 5.75 -16.12
CA LYS A 290 8.48 5.15 -17.44
C LYS A 290 8.13 3.68 -17.35
N ALA A 291 6.99 3.30 -17.93
CA ALA A 291 6.49 1.93 -17.94
C ALA A 291 7.35 1.01 -18.81
N LYS A 292 7.14 -0.31 -18.67
CA LYS A 292 7.83 -1.35 -19.44
C LYS A 292 7.66 -1.24 -20.96
N ASP A 293 6.55 -0.66 -21.42
CA ASP A 293 6.29 -0.41 -22.84
C ASP A 293 6.97 0.86 -23.37
N GLY A 294 7.73 1.56 -22.51
CA GLY A 294 8.47 2.77 -22.83
C GLY A 294 7.68 4.06 -22.69
N LYS A 295 6.36 3.99 -22.41
CA LYS A 295 5.52 5.18 -22.22
C LYS A 295 5.78 5.83 -20.87
N ILE A 296 5.54 7.13 -20.81
CA ILE A 296 5.63 7.90 -19.57
C ILE A 296 4.22 8.16 -19.05
N HIS A 297 4.02 7.83 -17.78
CA HIS A 297 2.79 8.06 -17.06
C HIS A 297 3.03 9.00 -15.90
N ILE A 298 2.07 9.90 -15.64
CA ILE A 298 2.12 10.84 -14.53
C ILE A 298 0.81 10.72 -13.76
N GLY A 299 0.92 10.40 -12.47
CA GLY A 299 -0.17 10.34 -11.51
C GLY A 299 -0.15 11.60 -10.67
N LEU A 300 -1.32 12.23 -10.53
CA LEU A 300 -1.51 13.45 -9.76
C LEU A 300 -2.79 13.33 -8.96
N SER A 301 -2.79 13.79 -7.72
CA SER A 301 -4.00 13.88 -6.92
C SER A 301 -4.15 15.25 -6.29
N ASN A 302 -5.38 15.78 -6.23
CA ASN A 302 -5.71 17.06 -5.61
C ASN A 302 -6.58 16.81 -4.37
N ALA A 303 -5.99 17.01 -3.20
CA ALA A 303 -6.60 16.88 -1.88
C ALA A 303 -7.52 18.05 -1.52
N ASP A 304 -7.45 19.20 -2.20
CA ASP A 304 -8.37 20.31 -1.93
C ASP A 304 -9.79 19.94 -2.42
N PRO A 305 -10.80 19.90 -1.53
CA PRO A 305 -12.15 19.48 -1.90
C PRO A 305 -12.95 20.57 -2.62
N ASN A 306 -12.46 21.81 -2.64
CA ASN A 306 -13.17 23.00 -3.07
C ASN A 306 -12.49 23.74 -4.24
N GLN A 307 -11.16 23.64 -4.36
CA GLN A 307 -10.39 24.37 -5.37
C GLN A 307 -9.76 23.45 -6.41
N SER A 308 -9.84 23.87 -7.68
CA SER A 308 -9.00 23.31 -8.73
C SER A 308 -7.57 23.84 -8.60
N ASN A 309 -6.57 22.97 -8.74
CA ASN A 309 -5.17 23.34 -8.68
C ASN A 309 -4.51 23.16 -10.04
N THR A 310 -3.78 24.16 -10.52
CA THR A 310 -3.01 24.06 -11.77
C THR A 310 -1.55 23.78 -11.46
N VAL A 311 -1.05 22.66 -11.96
CA VAL A 311 0.36 22.29 -11.88
C VAL A 311 1.04 22.43 -13.23
N THR A 312 2.30 22.85 -13.22
CA THR A 312 3.14 22.96 -14.40
C THR A 312 4.38 22.10 -14.20
N ILE A 313 4.57 21.11 -15.08
CA ILE A 313 5.66 20.14 -15.02
C ILE A 313 6.59 20.39 -16.20
N ALA A 314 7.87 20.65 -15.95
CA ALA A 314 8.87 20.73 -17.01
C ALA A 314 9.17 19.32 -17.54
N LEU A 315 9.16 19.14 -18.86
CA LEU A 315 9.39 17.85 -19.52
C LEU A 315 10.86 17.72 -19.97
N GLU A 316 11.79 17.89 -19.04
CA GLU A 316 13.22 17.79 -19.35
C GLU A 316 13.59 16.37 -19.81
N GLY A 317 14.22 16.28 -21.00
CA GLY A 317 14.57 14.99 -21.60
C GLY A 317 13.37 14.19 -22.14
N VAL A 318 12.15 14.74 -22.12
CA VAL A 318 10.92 14.08 -22.57
C VAL A 318 10.34 14.76 -23.80
N ASN A 319 10.35 14.06 -24.94
CA ASN A 319 9.83 14.55 -26.22
C ASN A 319 8.35 14.17 -26.44
N ALA A 320 7.47 14.55 -25.51
CA ALA A 320 6.04 14.32 -25.64
C ALA A 320 5.36 15.46 -26.42
N LYS A 321 4.45 15.11 -27.33
CA LYS A 321 3.65 16.06 -28.13
C LYS A 321 2.18 16.02 -27.80
N ARG A 322 1.68 14.89 -27.29
CA ARG A 322 0.29 14.75 -26.88
C ARG A 322 0.22 14.22 -25.45
N VAL A 323 -0.89 14.55 -24.81
CA VAL A 323 -1.27 14.01 -23.50
C VAL A 323 -2.72 13.55 -23.57
N SER A 324 -2.96 12.35 -23.08
CA SER A 324 -4.31 11.86 -22.74
C SER A 324 -4.36 11.59 -21.25
N GLY A 325 -5.54 11.42 -20.69
CA GLY A 325 -5.64 11.04 -19.30
C GLY A 325 -7.02 10.59 -18.88
N ARG A 326 -7.07 10.13 -17.63
CA ARG A 326 -8.28 9.73 -16.93
C ARG A 326 -8.34 10.44 -15.59
N VAL A 327 -9.55 10.77 -15.14
CA VAL A 327 -9.81 11.39 -13.85
C VAL A 327 -10.82 10.57 -13.07
N LEU A 328 -10.55 10.37 -11.78
CA LEU A 328 -11.47 9.85 -10.79
C LEU A 328 -11.83 11.00 -9.84
N THR A 329 -13.11 11.38 -9.81
CA THR A 329 -13.64 12.44 -8.94
C THR A 329 -15.14 12.27 -8.77
N ALA A 330 -15.76 13.06 -7.91
CA ALA A 330 -17.20 13.10 -7.72
C ALA A 330 -17.65 14.48 -7.20
N ALA A 331 -18.95 14.73 -7.20
CA ALA A 331 -19.50 15.99 -6.70
C ALA A 331 -19.29 16.17 -5.18
N LYS A 332 -19.33 15.07 -4.40
CA LYS A 332 -19.21 15.07 -2.93
C LYS A 332 -17.93 14.37 -2.48
N ILE A 333 -17.40 14.79 -1.34
CA ILE A 333 -16.20 14.21 -0.71
C ILE A 333 -16.43 12.77 -0.21
N ASP A 334 -17.66 12.43 0.17
CA ASP A 334 -18.06 11.11 0.68
C ASP A 334 -18.79 10.25 -0.38
N ALA A 335 -18.74 10.66 -1.65
CA ALA A 335 -19.32 9.89 -2.74
C ALA A 335 -18.70 8.49 -2.78
N HIS A 336 -19.54 7.47 -2.95
CA HIS A 336 -19.14 6.07 -2.93
C HIS A 336 -20.04 5.24 -3.84
N ASN A 337 -19.57 4.03 -4.16
CA ASN A 337 -20.36 3.07 -4.90
C ASN A 337 -21.16 2.19 -3.95
N THR A 338 -22.39 1.88 -4.31
CA THR A 338 -23.26 0.91 -3.62
C THR A 338 -23.68 -0.18 -4.60
N PHE A 339 -24.34 -1.24 -4.12
CA PHE A 339 -24.89 -2.25 -5.03
C PHE A 339 -25.98 -1.68 -5.96
N ASP A 340 -26.71 -0.64 -5.53
CA ASP A 340 -27.76 0.01 -6.33
C ASP A 340 -27.19 1.10 -7.25
N ALA A 341 -26.04 1.68 -6.91
CA ALA A 341 -25.32 2.68 -7.69
C ALA A 341 -23.83 2.31 -7.83
N PRO A 342 -23.49 1.25 -8.59
CA PRO A 342 -22.14 0.67 -8.59
C PRO A 342 -21.10 1.50 -9.37
N GLN A 343 -21.50 2.61 -9.96
CA GLN A 343 -20.68 3.46 -10.83
C GLN A 343 -20.81 4.96 -10.50
N ALA A 344 -21.24 5.28 -9.28
CA ALA A 344 -21.33 6.67 -8.81
C ALA A 344 -19.97 7.38 -8.78
N VAL A 345 -18.89 6.63 -8.51
CA VAL A 345 -17.50 7.07 -8.54
C VAL A 345 -16.72 6.09 -9.42
N ARG A 346 -16.36 6.53 -10.63
CA ARG A 346 -15.59 5.76 -11.61
C ARG A 346 -14.69 6.68 -12.43
N PRO A 347 -13.60 6.17 -13.03
CA PRO A 347 -12.76 6.98 -13.89
C PRO A 347 -13.51 7.45 -15.15
N ALA A 348 -13.24 8.67 -15.59
CA ALA A 348 -13.72 9.25 -16.84
C ALA A 348 -12.54 9.81 -17.65
N SER A 349 -12.76 10.12 -18.93
CA SER A 349 -11.76 10.81 -19.74
C SER A 349 -11.42 12.19 -19.16
N PHE A 350 -10.14 12.52 -19.15
CA PHE A 350 -9.64 13.80 -18.64
C PHE A 350 -9.07 14.65 -19.77
N HIS A 351 -9.50 15.91 -19.83
CA HIS A 351 -9.12 16.87 -20.88
C HIS A 351 -8.47 18.15 -20.32
N GLY A 352 -8.19 18.21 -19.02
CA GLY A 352 -7.57 19.35 -18.35
C GLY A 352 -6.04 19.40 -18.43
N ALA A 353 -5.42 18.65 -19.34
CA ALA A 353 -3.98 18.62 -19.55
C ALA A 353 -3.60 19.09 -20.96
N SER A 354 -2.49 19.82 -21.07
CA SER A 354 -1.93 20.24 -22.36
C SER A 354 -0.41 20.34 -22.30
N ILE A 355 0.25 20.14 -23.44
CA ILE A 355 1.70 20.31 -23.56
C ILE A 355 1.98 21.56 -24.39
N LYS A 356 2.75 22.51 -23.85
CA LYS A 356 3.13 23.75 -24.53
C LYS A 356 4.55 24.16 -24.14
N GLY A 357 5.41 24.36 -25.15
CA GLY A 357 6.77 24.87 -24.93
C GLY A 357 7.63 24.00 -24.01
N GLY A 358 7.54 22.67 -24.14
CA GLY A 358 8.29 21.73 -23.29
C GLY A 358 7.77 21.60 -21.86
N LYS A 359 6.57 22.11 -21.57
CA LYS A 359 5.91 22.00 -20.27
C LYS A 359 4.57 21.30 -20.41
N LEU A 360 4.26 20.43 -19.47
CA LEU A 360 2.93 19.88 -19.25
C LEU A 360 2.20 20.79 -18.26
N ILE A 361 1.04 21.28 -18.63
CA ILE A 361 0.16 22.10 -17.79
C ILE A 361 -1.08 21.27 -17.50
N VAL A 362 -1.41 21.08 -16.22
CA VAL A 362 -2.54 20.25 -15.78
C VAL A 362 -3.40 21.04 -14.81
N THR A 363 -4.67 21.25 -15.14
CA THR A 363 -5.67 21.80 -14.22
C THR A 363 -6.42 20.66 -13.56
N LEU A 364 -6.00 20.31 -12.35
CA LEU A 364 -6.59 19.26 -11.54
C LEU A 364 -7.92 19.74 -10.95
N PRO A 365 -9.05 19.06 -11.17
CA PRO A 365 -10.29 19.34 -10.46
C PRO A 365 -10.09 19.19 -8.95
N ALA A 366 -10.93 19.86 -8.16
CA ALA A 366 -11.00 19.60 -6.72
C ALA A 366 -11.25 18.10 -6.45
N LYS A 367 -10.73 17.57 -5.34
CA LYS A 367 -10.95 16.18 -4.86
C LYS A 367 -10.86 15.16 -6.00
N SER A 368 -9.68 15.06 -6.61
CA SER A 368 -9.52 14.24 -7.81
C SER A 368 -8.21 13.46 -7.82
N VAL A 369 -8.22 12.34 -8.53
CA VAL A 369 -7.03 11.57 -8.93
C VAL A 369 -6.99 11.57 -10.45
N VAL A 370 -5.87 11.96 -11.04
CA VAL A 370 -5.65 12.04 -12.47
C VAL A 370 -4.43 11.19 -12.84
N VAL A 371 -4.58 10.34 -13.86
CA VAL A 371 -3.46 9.65 -14.49
C VAL A 371 -3.37 10.10 -15.94
N LEU A 372 -2.17 10.53 -16.35
CA LEU A 372 -1.85 11.06 -17.66
C LEU A 372 -0.92 10.11 -18.40
N ASP A 373 -1.14 9.96 -19.69
CA ASP A 373 -0.26 9.24 -20.62
C ASP A 373 0.38 10.25 -21.57
N LEU A 374 1.70 10.29 -21.59
CA LEU A 374 2.46 11.11 -22.52
C LEU A 374 2.76 10.34 -23.81
N GLN A 375 2.61 11.01 -24.96
CA GLN A 375 2.81 10.43 -26.30
C GLN A 375 3.73 11.26 -27.19
#